data_AF-A0A7V9LGF0-F1
#
_entry.id   AF-A0A7V9LGF0-F1
#
_cell.length_a   1.000
_cell.length_b   1.000
_cell.length_c   1.000
_cell.angle_alpha   90.00
_cell.angle_beta   90.00
_cell.angle_gamma   90.00
#
_symmetry.space_group_name_H-M   'P 1'
#
loop_
_entity.id
_entity.type
_entity.pdbx_description
1 polymer ?
#
loop_
_entity_poly.entity_id
_entity_poly.type
_entity_poly.pdbx_seq_one_letter_code
_entity_poly.pdbx_strand_id
1 'polypeptide(L)' 'MAKVLFVCLHNAGRSQMSRAFFELRAGGSHEARSAGTTPAERVHSEVLQAMAEVGIDLSGHVPR' A
#
# COMPACT_ATOMS: atom_id res chain seq x y z
N MET A 1 -9.51 -10.18 -15.43
CA MET A 1 -8.42 -9.66 -14.58
C MET A 1 -8.62 -8.16 -14.42
N ALA A 2 -8.91 -7.69 -13.21
CA ALA A 2 -9.10 -6.26 -12.95
C ALA A 2 -7.77 -5.62 -12.49
N LYS A 3 -7.60 -4.34 -12.80
CA LYS A 3 -6.47 -3.52 -12.34
C LYS A 3 -7.01 -2.37 -11.51
N VAL A 4 -6.53 -2.23 -10.27
CA VAL A 4 -7.00 -1.22 -9.32
C VAL A 4 -5.85 -0.28 -8.95
N LEU A 5 -6.16 1.02 -8.86
CA LEU A 5 -5.23 2.03 -8.36
C LEU A 5 -5.79 2.66 -7.09
N PHE A 6 -5.09 2.50 -5.97
CA PHE A 6 -5.40 3.19 -4.72
C PHE A 6 -4.63 4.51 -4.64
N VAL A 7 -5.32 5.63 -4.42
CA VAL A 7 -4.69 6.96 -4.40
C VAL A 7 -4.95 7.66 -3.06
N CYS A 8 -3.90 8.23 -2.47
CA CYS A 8 -4.00 9.16 -1.35
C CYS A 8 -2.90 10.22 -1.45
N LEU A 9 -2.95 11.32 -0.70
CA LEU A 9 -2.00 12.44 -0.84
C LEU A 9 -0.53 12.01 -0.88
N HIS A 10 -0.05 11.32 0.17
CA HIS A 10 1.39 11.04 0.34
C HIS A 10 1.87 9.67 -0.15
N ASN A 11 0.97 8.78 -0.59
CA ASN A 11 1.27 7.37 -0.83
C ASN A 11 2.10 6.66 0.28
N ALA A 12 1.91 7.09 1.53
CA ALA A 12 2.69 6.61 2.66
C ALA A 12 1.84 5.98 3.78
N GLY A 13 0.54 5.81 3.54
CA GLY A 13 -0.37 5.17 4.48
C GLY A 13 -1.53 4.49 3.78
N ARG A 14 -2.72 5.13 3.78
CA ARG A 14 -3.97 4.54 3.26
C ARG A 14 -3.81 3.79 1.95
N SER A 15 -3.25 4.41 0.91
CA SER A 15 -3.13 3.74 -0.40
C SER A 15 -2.12 2.57 -0.41
N GLN A 16 -1.09 2.59 0.45
CA GLN A 16 -0.17 1.46 0.62
C GLN A 16 -0.87 0.29 1.31
N MET A 17 -1.58 0.57 2.41
CA MET A 17 -2.33 -0.43 3.17
C MET A 17 -3.42 -1.07 2.30
N SER A 18 -4.21 -0.26 1.58
CA SER A 18 -5.27 -0.77 0.70
C SER A 18 -4.72 -1.67 -0.41
N ARG A 19 -3.60 -1.29 -1.04
CA ARG A 19 -2.95 -2.13 -2.05
C ARG A 19 -2.53 -3.48 -1.46
N ALA A 20 -1.88 -3.48 -0.30
CA ALA A 20 -1.39 -4.70 0.33
C ALA A 20 -2.53 -5.65 0.74
N PHE A 21 -3.59 -5.12 1.36
CA PHE A 21 -4.78 -5.92 1.69
C PHE A 21 -5.48 -6.45 0.45
N PHE A 22 -5.58 -5.64 -0.61
CA PHE A 22 -6.17 -6.08 -1.86
C PHE A 22 -5.37 -7.22 -2.49
N GLU A 23 -4.04 -7.09 -2.62
CA GLU A 23 -3.18 -8.13 -3.19
C GLU A 23 -3.29 -9.45 -2.40
N LEU A 24 -3.27 -9.36 -1.07
CA LEU A 24 -3.45 -10.52 -0.19
C LEU A 24 -4.78 -11.24 -0.44
N ARG A 25 -5.89 -10.50 -0.60
CA ARG A 25 -7.22 -11.08 -0.83
C ARG A 25 -7.49 -11.48 -2.27
N ALA A 26 -6.86 -10.82 -3.23
CA ALA A 26 -6.99 -11.13 -4.64
C ALA A 26 -6.31 -12.46 -4.99
N GLY A 27 -5.30 -12.88 -4.22
CA GLY A 27 -4.63 -14.17 -4.43
C GLY A 27 -4.07 -14.34 -5.85
N GLY A 28 -3.61 -13.24 -6.46
CA GLY A 28 -3.08 -13.22 -7.83
C GLY A 28 -4.13 -13.15 -8.97
N SER A 29 -5.43 -13.18 -8.67
CA SER A 29 -6.48 -13.07 -9.69
C SER A 29 -6.67 -11.65 -10.25
N HIS A 30 -6.20 -10.64 -9.51
CA HIS A 30 -6.27 -9.22 -9.83
C HIS A 30 -4.98 -8.51 -9.43
N GLU A 31 -4.73 -7.34 -10.02
CA GLU A 31 -3.55 -6.51 -9.73
C GLU A 31 -3.96 -5.22 -9.03
N ALA A 32 -3.15 -4.77 -8.06
CA ALA A 32 -3.28 -3.45 -7.48
C ALA A 32 -1.99 -2.64 -7.61
N ARG A 33 -2.15 -1.32 -7.68
CA ARG A 33 -1.10 -0.33 -7.56
C ARG A 33 -1.52 0.73 -6.55
N SER A 34 -0.55 1.50 -6.07
CA SER A 34 -0.81 2.65 -5.20
C SER A 34 -0.05 3.86 -5.70
N ALA A 35 -0.63 5.04 -5.54
CA ALA A 35 -0.01 6.31 -5.89
C ALA A 35 -0.41 7.43 -4.91
N GLY A 36 0.26 8.57 -5.05
CA GLY A 36 -0.09 9.80 -4.38
C GLY A 36 0.23 11.06 -5.14
N THR A 37 -0.56 12.09 -4.88
CA THR A 37 -0.46 13.37 -5.57
C THR A 37 0.72 14.22 -5.08
N THR A 38 1.22 13.92 -3.87
CA THR A 38 2.38 14.57 -3.26
C THR A 38 3.14 13.52 -2.45
N PRO A 39 3.86 12.57 -3.10
CA PRO A 39 4.48 11.43 -2.41
C PRO A 39 5.41 11.87 -1.27
N ALA A 40 5.33 11.19 -0.12
CA ALA A 40 6.30 11.36 0.96
C ALA A 40 7.59 10.57 0.68
N GLU A 41 8.62 10.81 1.47
CA GLU A 41 9.92 10.12 1.30
C GLU A 41 9.88 8.63 1.64
N ARG A 42 8.99 8.23 2.56
CA ARG A 42 8.87 6.85 3.07
C ARG A 42 7.44 6.56 3.54
N VAL A 43 7.12 5.28 3.65
CA VAL A 43 5.91 4.83 4.35
C VAL A 43 5.97 5.27 5.80
N HIS A 44 4.85 5.75 6.34
CA HIS A 44 4.77 6.21 7.72
C HIS A 44 5.07 5.08 8.72
N SER A 45 5.75 5.40 9.82
CA SER A 45 6.11 4.41 10.85
C SER A 45 4.90 3.72 11.46
N GLU A 46 3.80 4.44 11.67
CA GLU A 46 2.57 3.89 12.23
C GLU A 46 1.93 2.88 11.28
N VAL A 47 2.10 3.08 9.97
CA VAL A 47 1.62 2.15 8.94
C VAL A 47 2.47 0.89 8.92
N LEU A 48 3.80 1.02 9.05
CA LEU A 48 4.69 -0.14 9.16
C LEU A 48 4.35 -0.97 10.40
N GLN A 49 4.14 -0.32 11.55
CA GLN A 49 3.75 -0.98 12.79
C GLN A 49 2.39 -1.69 12.66
N ALA A 50 1.36 -0.98 12.19
CA ALA A 50 0.03 -1.54 12.04
C ALA A 50 -0.04 -2.71 11.04
N MET A 51 0.75 -2.66 9.96
CA MET A 51 0.77 -3.76 8.98
C MET A 51 1.57 -4.97 9.50
N ALA A 52 2.61 -4.74 10.31
CA ALA A 52 3.34 -5.81 10.98
C ALA A 52 2.46 -6.59 11.97
N GLU A 53 1.52 -5.95 12.67
CA GLU A 53 0.54 -6.61 13.56
C GLU A 53 -0.28 -7.68 12.83
N VAL A 54 -0.49 -7.52 11.52
CA VAL A 54 -1.22 -8.48 10.66
C VAL A 54 -0.30 -9.27 9.73
N GLY A 55 1.01 -9.26 9.97
CA GLY A 55 1.99 -10.06 9.24
C GLY A 55 2.32 -9.57 7.83
N ILE A 56 2.09 -8.30 7.52
CA ILE A 56 2.39 -7.69 6.23
C ILE A 56 3.55 -6.70 6.37
N ASP A 57 4.67 -6.98 5.70
CA ASP A 57 5.82 -6.06 5.67
C ASP A 57 5.69 -5.04 4.54
N LEU A 58 5.72 -3.75 4.89
CA LEU A 58 5.73 -2.64 3.94
C LEU A 58 7.03 -1.83 3.95
N SER A 59 8.07 -2.28 4.67
CA SER A 59 9.31 -1.52 4.88
C SER A 59 10.09 -1.22 3.59
N GLY A 60 10.02 -2.12 2.59
CA GLY A 60 10.63 -1.94 1.27
C GLY A 60 9.82 -1.09 0.28
N HIS A 61 8.64 -0.59 0.68
CA HIS A 61 7.78 0.15 -0.24
C HIS A 61 8.16 1.63 -0.33
N VAL A 62 8.33 2.11 -1.56
CA VAL A 62 8.64 3.51 -1.86
C VAL A 62 7.36 4.22 -2.34
N PRO A 63 6.92 5.30 -1.65
CA PRO A 63 5.83 6.15 -2.13
C PRO A 63 6.10 6.73 -3.53
N ARG A 64 5.06 6.79 -4.36
CA ARG A 64 5.13 7.26 -5.76
C ARG A 64 3.84 7.93 -6.21
#